data_AF-A0A7J3WTV0-F1
#
_entry.id   AF-A0A7J3WTV0-F1
#
_cell.length_a   1.000
_cell.length_b   1.000
_cell.length_c   1.000
_cell.angle_alpha   90.00
_cell.angle_beta   90.00
_cell.angle_gamma   90.00
#
_symmetry.space_group_name_H-M   'P 1'
#
loop_
_entity.id
_entity.type
_entity.pdbx_description
1 polymer ?
#
loop_
_entity_poly.entity_id
_entity_poly.type
_entity_poly.pdbx_seq_one_letter_code
_entity_poly.pdbx_strand_id
1 'polypeptide(L)'
;MSRDMEDTNSRANEICMKIYRQGAEVLVAACDASILGKTLKEGEIEFHVSSDFYDGIRGDEEMLRKHLSMATIANLVGKRSVGCGIEMG
;
A
#
# COMPACT_ATOMS: atom_id res chain seq x y z
N MET A 1 -23.11 -33.85 -5.34
CA MET A 1 -22.73 -33.36 -6.67
C MET A 1 -23.55 -32.11 -6.96
N SER A 2 -22.93 -31.12 -7.63
CA SER A 2 -23.42 -29.77 -8.00
C SER A 2 -23.18 -28.72 -6.90
N ARG A 3 -22.11 -27.91 -7.00
CA ARG A 3 -22.01 -26.61 -7.72
C ARG A 3 -22.81 -25.53 -6.97
N ASP A 4 -22.29 -24.40 -6.48
CA ASP A 4 -21.14 -23.52 -6.75
C ASP A 4 -20.83 -22.80 -5.40
N MET A 5 -19.75 -22.08 -5.10
CA MET A 5 -18.88 -21.20 -5.87
C MET A 5 -17.72 -20.80 -4.92
N GLU A 6 -16.49 -20.72 -5.40
CA GLU A 6 -15.33 -20.32 -4.62
C GLU A 6 -15.49 -18.89 -4.06
N ASP A 7 -15.38 -18.72 -2.74
CA ASP A 7 -15.03 -17.44 -2.12
C ASP A 7 -13.52 -17.20 -2.31
N THR A 8 -13.10 -17.04 -3.55
CA THR A 8 -11.78 -16.48 -3.88
C THR A 8 -11.88 -14.96 -3.71
N ASN A 9 -12.16 -14.51 -2.49
CA ASN A 9 -12.19 -13.09 -2.17
C ASN A 9 -10.80 -12.53 -2.50
N SER A 10 -10.76 -11.66 -3.50
CA SER A 10 -9.55 -11.28 -4.22
C SER A 10 -8.60 -10.46 -3.35
N ARG A 11 -7.77 -11.13 -2.53
CA ARG A 11 -6.71 -10.50 -1.72
C ARG A 11 -5.58 -9.87 -2.55
N ALA A 12 -5.59 -10.08 -3.87
CA ALA A 12 -4.47 -9.74 -4.75
C ALA A 12 -4.23 -8.23 -4.97
N ASN A 13 -5.10 -7.33 -4.49
CA ASN A 13 -5.02 -5.90 -4.82
C ASN A 13 -5.40 -4.97 -3.66
N GLU A 14 -5.10 -5.37 -2.42
CA GLU A 14 -5.54 -4.63 -1.24
C GLU A 14 -4.57 -3.51 -0.81
N ILE A 15 -3.41 -3.41 -1.47
CA ILE A 15 -2.41 -2.36 -1.27
C ILE A 15 -2.12 -1.69 -2.62
N CYS A 16 -2.15 -0.36 -2.64
CA CYS A 16 -1.64 0.46 -3.75
C CYS A 16 -0.25 0.94 -3.37
N MET A 17 0.70 0.90 -4.29
CA MET A 17 2.03 1.45 -4.07
C MET A 17 2.62 2.09 -5.32
N LYS A 18 3.51 3.06 -5.13
CA LYS A 18 4.24 3.71 -6.21
C LYS A 18 5.70 3.89 -5.80
N ILE A 19 6.58 3.61 -6.75
CA ILE A 19 8.02 3.61 -6.53
C ILE A 19 8.60 4.85 -7.20
N TYR A 20 9.32 5.65 -6.42
CA TYR A 20 10.06 6.81 -6.89
C TYR A 20 11.56 6.52 -6.77
N ARG A 21 12.32 6.90 -7.79
CA ARG A 21 13.78 6.76 -7.82
C ARG A 21 14.40 8.12 -8.08
N GLN A 22 15.30 8.55 -7.20
CA GLN A 22 16.04 9.80 -7.34
C GLN A 22 17.50 9.58 -6.94
N GLY A 23 18.40 9.51 -7.92
CA GLY A 23 19.79 9.14 -7.66
C GLY A 23 19.88 7.72 -7.07
N ALA A 24 20.50 7.61 -5.89
CA ALA A 24 20.60 6.36 -5.14
C ALA A 24 19.35 6.07 -4.28
N GLU A 25 18.45 7.04 -4.11
CA GLU A 25 17.30 6.90 -3.22
C GLU A 25 16.12 6.21 -3.91
N VAL A 26 15.45 5.32 -3.17
CA VAL A 26 14.27 4.57 -3.59
C VAL A 26 13.17 4.77 -2.55
N LEU A 27 12.15 5.55 -2.90
CA LEU A 27 10.96 5.73 -2.08
C LEU A 27 9.86 4.77 -2.52
N VAL A 28 9.37 3.97 -1.58
CA VAL A 28 8.12 3.21 -1.72
C VAL A 28 7.02 3.97 -0.96
N ALA A 29 6.10 4.57 -1.70
CA ALA A 29 4.86 5.09 -1.14
C ALA A 29 3.79 4.00 -1.26
N ALA A 30 3.19 3.56 -0.15
CA ALA A 30 2.15 2.53 -0.16
C ALA A 30 0.99 2.90 0.75
N CYS A 31 -0.23 2.57 0.32
CA CYS A 31 -1.42 2.69 1.15
C CYS A 31 -2.39 1.51 0.98
N ASP A 32 -3.19 1.25 2.01
CA ASP A 32 -4.32 0.32 1.88
C ASP A 32 -5.27 0.84 0.79
N ALA A 33 -5.66 -0.01 -0.17
CA ALA A 33 -6.46 0.39 -1.32
C ALA A 33 -7.83 0.97 -0.92
N SER A 34 -8.34 0.60 0.26
CA SER A 34 -9.62 1.06 0.81
C SER A 34 -9.62 2.53 1.24
N ILE A 35 -8.44 3.17 1.39
CA ILE A 35 -8.31 4.58 1.78
C ILE A 35 -7.69 5.47 0.71
N LEU A 36 -7.35 4.92 -0.46
CA LEU A 36 -6.86 5.70 -1.60
C LEU A 36 -7.90 6.76 -2.01
N GLY A 37 -7.43 7.98 -2.28
CA GLY A 37 -8.25 9.13 -2.67
C GLY A 37 -9.02 9.78 -1.52
N LYS A 38 -8.97 9.22 -0.30
CA LYS A 38 -9.62 9.80 0.88
C LYS A 38 -8.75 10.87 1.52
N THR A 39 -9.40 11.78 2.24
CA THR A 39 -8.74 12.69 3.17
C THR A 39 -8.95 12.16 4.59
N LEU A 40 -7.86 11.84 5.28
CA LEU A 40 -7.86 11.51 6.70
C LEU A 40 -7.78 12.80 7.50
N LYS A 41 -8.52 12.89 8.61
CA LYS A 41 -8.55 14.08 9.47
C LYS A 41 -8.28 13.72 10.92
N GLU A 42 -7.39 14.47 11.55
CA GLU A 42 -7.10 14.37 12.98
C GLU A 42 -6.88 15.78 13.55
N GLY A 43 -7.87 16.28 14.30
CA GLY A 43 -7.89 17.67 14.74
C GLY A 43 -7.88 18.63 13.54
N GLU A 44 -6.85 19.50 13.49
CA GLU A 44 -6.63 20.45 12.40
C GLU A 44 -5.81 19.86 11.23
N ILE A 45 -5.31 18.63 11.37
CA ILE A 45 -4.50 17.98 10.34
C ILE A 45 -5.43 17.34 9.30
N GLU A 46 -5.22 17.71 8.04
CA GLU A 46 -5.83 17.05 6.89
C GLU A 46 -4.74 16.36 6.06
N PHE A 47 -4.88 15.05 5.85
CA PHE A 47 -3.95 14.26 5.06
C PHE A 47 -4.67 13.64 3.86
N HIS A 48 -4.35 14.10 2.66
CA HIS A 48 -4.93 13.56 1.43
C HIS A 48 -4.12 12.37 0.92
N VAL A 49 -4.72 11.18 0.92
CA VAL A 49 -4.13 9.96 0.37
C VAL A 49 -4.22 10.02 -1.16
N SER A 50 -3.41 10.88 -1.75
CA SER A 50 -3.47 11.21 -3.18
C SER A 50 -3.19 10.01 -4.08
N SER A 51 -4.07 9.75 -5.04
CA SER A 51 -3.85 8.73 -6.08
C SER A 51 -2.60 9.03 -6.91
N ASP A 52 -2.29 10.30 -7.18
CA ASP A 52 -1.08 10.66 -7.93
C ASP A 52 0.20 10.24 -7.20
N PHE A 53 0.16 10.22 -5.86
CA PHE A 53 1.30 9.84 -5.04
C PHE A 53 1.39 8.33 -4.76
N TYR A 54 0.25 7.66 -4.50
CA TYR A 54 0.20 6.27 -4.05
C TYR A 54 -0.24 5.24 -5.11
N ASP A 55 -0.99 5.63 -6.15
CA ASP A 55 -1.61 4.68 -7.11
C ASP A 55 -0.69 4.45 -8.32
N GLY A 56 0.27 3.53 -8.18
CA GLY A 56 1.14 3.08 -9.26
C GLY A 56 0.86 1.63 -9.67
N ILE A 57 1.18 0.71 -8.76
CA ILE A 57 0.93 -0.72 -8.86
C ILE A 57 0.03 -1.15 -7.71
N ARG A 58 -0.81 -2.17 -7.95
CA ARG A 58 -1.67 -2.78 -6.93
C ARG A 58 -1.21 -4.21 -6.68
N GLY A 59 -1.25 -4.61 -5.42
CA GLY A 59 -0.74 -5.90 -4.99
C GLY A 59 -1.15 -6.26 -3.58
N ASP A 60 -0.55 -7.33 -3.09
CA ASP A 60 -0.70 -7.84 -1.74
C ASP A 60 0.51 -7.46 -0.84
N GLU A 61 0.48 -7.98 0.38
CA GLU A 61 1.52 -7.77 1.39
C GLU A 61 2.87 -8.36 0.98
N GLU A 62 2.89 -9.49 0.27
CA GLU A 62 4.13 -10.11 -0.19
C GLU A 62 4.81 -9.23 -1.25
N MET A 63 4.02 -8.68 -2.18
CA MET A 63 4.51 -7.71 -3.15
C MET A 63 5.04 -6.46 -2.47
N LEU A 64 4.35 -5.93 -1.46
CA LEU A 64 4.82 -4.76 -0.71
C LEU A 64 6.18 -5.05 -0.05
N ARG A 65 6.33 -6.20 0.64
CA ARG A 65 7.59 -6.59 1.28
C ARG A 65 8.76 -6.68 0.30
N LYS A 66 8.52 -7.22 -0.90
CA LYS A 66 9.52 -7.28 -1.98
C LYS A 66 10.00 -5.89 -2.43
N HIS A 67 9.13 -4.89 -2.45
CA HIS A 67 9.51 -3.54 -2.81
C HIS A 67 10.20 -2.81 -1.65
N LEU A 68 9.70 -3.01 -0.42
CA LEU A 68 10.28 -2.43 0.78
C LEU A 68 11.70 -2.92 1.05
N SER A 69 12.02 -4.18 0.73
CA SER A 69 13.39 -4.71 0.92
C SER A 69 14.46 -4.01 0.06
N MET A 70 14.05 -3.28 -0.98
CA MET A 70 14.93 -2.48 -1.84
C MET A 70 14.77 -0.96 -1.62
N ALA A 71 13.89 -0.54 -0.71
CA ALA A 71 13.61 0.86 -0.45
C ALA A 71 14.65 1.48 0.48
N THR A 72 14.97 2.75 0.25
CA THR A 72 15.70 3.57 1.22
C THR A 72 14.74 4.39 2.08
N ILE A 73 13.54 4.66 1.58
CA ILE A 73 12.49 5.42 2.26
C ILE A 73 11.15 4.71 2.06
N ALA A 74 10.34 4.61 3.12
CA ALA A 74 8.99 4.09 3.06
C ALA A 74 7.99 5.12 3.59
N ASN A 75 6.93 5.38 2.83
CA ASN A 75 5.76 6.12 3.29
C ASN A 75 4.55 5.18 3.26
N LEU A 76 4.07 4.79 4.44
CA LEU A 76 3.05 3.75 4.61
C LEU A 76 1.81 4.34 5.27
N VAL A 77 0.64 4.17 4.65
CA VAL A 77 -0.63 4.70 5.18
C VAL A 77 -1.72 3.63 5.12
N GLY A 78 -2.24 3.22 6.28
CA GLY A 78 -3.23 2.14 6.36
C GLY A 78 -2.76 1.03 7.30
N LYS A 79 -3.71 0.25 7.82
CA LYS A 79 -3.40 -0.75 8.85
C LYS A 79 -2.53 -1.87 8.30
N ARG A 80 -2.75 -2.27 7.05
CA ARG A 80 -2.06 -3.43 6.47
C ARG A 80 -0.70 -3.06 5.92
N SER A 81 -0.60 -1.94 5.19
CA SER A 81 0.68 -1.44 4.71
C SER A 81 1.62 -1.12 5.88
N VAL A 82 1.13 -0.48 6.95
CA VAL A 82 1.94 -0.20 8.16
C VAL A 82 2.27 -1.49 8.90
N GLY A 83 1.32 -2.43 9.04
CA GLY A 83 1.57 -3.73 9.65
C GLY A 83 2.71 -4.49 8.95
N CYS A 84 2.76 -4.48 7.62
CA CYS A 84 3.88 -5.05 6.86
C CYS A 84 5.22 -4.41 7.23
N GLY A 85 5.27 -3.08 7.34
CA GLY A 85 6.49 -2.36 7.73
C GLY A 85 6.97 -2.77 9.12
N ILE A 86 6.07 -2.81 10.11
CA ILE A 86 6.40 -3.21 11.48
C ILE A 86 6.98 -4.63 11.54
N GLU A 87 6.43 -5.56 10.77
CA GLU A 87 6.90 -6.95 10.74
C GLU A 87 8.25 -7.14 10.04
N MET A 88 8.68 -6.17 9.23
CA MET A 88 9.98 -6.20 8.54
C MET A 88 11.13 -5.66 9.40
N GLY A 89 10.83 -5.01 10.53
CA GLY A 89 11.82 -4.35 11.41
C GLY A 89 12.01 -2.89 11.10
#